data_AF-A0A535UIE1-F1
#
_entry.id   AF-A0A535UIE1-F1
#
_cell.length_a   1.000
_cell.length_b   1.000
_cell.length_c   1.000
_cell.angle_alpha   90.00
_cell.angle_beta   90.00
_cell.angle_gamma   90.00
#
_symmetry.space_group_name_H-M   'P 1'
#
loop_
_entity.id
_entity.type
_entity.pdbx_description
1 polymer ?
#
loop_
_entity_poly.entity_id
_entity_poly.type
_entity_poly.pdbx_seq_one_letter_code
_entity_poly.pdbx_strand_id
1 'polypeptide(L)'
;MARLRTPRRRSPDPTIVGLTTSVDGLRSTLEAFYREASMEHYLHSSGQKEALEIFPIVLRHADVFVPDAVRTALAARDAATDAAERRRATCLAWAVAELCMERDLAMLADELATAQAQATVTVDGEIMPYHSVSVAVQN
;
A
#
# COMPACT_ATOMS: atom_id res chain seq x y z
N MET A 1 -1.75 -42.80 19.37
CA MET A 1 -1.30 -41.58 18.66
C MET A 1 -2.37 -40.50 18.74
N ALA A 2 -2.31 -39.63 19.75
CA ALA A 2 -3.23 -38.50 19.91
C ALA A 2 -2.44 -37.19 19.78
N ARG A 3 -2.80 -36.32 18.83
CA ARG A 3 -2.16 -35.00 18.65
C ARG A 3 -2.82 -34.01 19.61
N LEU A 4 -2.08 -33.60 20.64
CA LEU A 4 -2.45 -32.48 21.51
C LEU A 4 -2.38 -31.18 20.69
N ARG A 5 -3.53 -30.51 20.49
CA ARG A 5 -3.59 -29.14 19.98
C ARG A 5 -3.26 -28.17 21.11
N THR A 6 -2.11 -27.52 21.04
CA THR A 6 -1.74 -26.42 21.92
C THR A 6 -2.58 -25.18 21.59
N PRO A 7 -3.22 -24.50 22.55
CA PRO A 7 -3.93 -23.25 22.28
C PRO A 7 -2.91 -22.12 22.04
N ARG A 8 -2.99 -21.47 20.86
CA ARG A 8 -2.26 -20.22 20.60
C ARG A 8 -2.80 -19.13 21.54
N ARG A 9 -1.96 -18.65 22.46
CA ARG A 9 -2.19 -17.43 23.24
C ARG A 9 -2.40 -16.26 22.27
N ARG A 10 -3.60 -15.67 22.25
CA ARG A 10 -3.81 -14.32 21.68
C ARG A 10 -3.03 -13.34 22.57
N SER A 11 -2.02 -12.70 22.01
CA SER A 11 -1.46 -11.49 22.62
C SER A 11 -2.53 -10.39 22.55
N PRO A 12 -2.69 -9.54 23.57
CA PRO A 12 -3.60 -8.40 23.48
C PRO A 12 -3.05 -7.44 22.41
N ASP A 13 -3.83 -7.20 21.36
CA ASP A 13 -3.53 -6.19 20.36
C ASP A 13 -3.53 -4.81 21.06
N PRO A 14 -2.50 -3.98 20.85
CA PRO A 14 -2.53 -2.61 21.35
C PRO A 14 -3.65 -1.88 20.61
N THR A 15 -4.67 -1.50 21.38
CA THR A 15 -5.78 -0.65 20.95
C THR A 15 -5.23 0.58 20.22
N ILE A 16 -5.26 0.57 18.89
CA ILE A 16 -5.02 1.77 18.09
C ILE A 16 -6.28 2.62 18.25
N VAL A 17 -6.22 3.53 19.22
CA VAL A 17 -7.21 4.59 19.43
C VAL A 17 -6.99 5.63 18.33
N GLY A 18 -7.88 5.61 17.35
CA GLY A 18 -7.90 6.57 16.24
C GLY A 18 -8.58 6.04 14.98
N LEU A 19 -9.72 5.34 15.11
CA LEU A 19 -10.45 4.81 13.95
C LEU A 19 -11.29 5.92 13.31
N THR A 20 -10.95 6.32 12.10
CA THR A 20 -11.90 6.84 11.10
C THR A 20 -12.99 5.78 10.89
N THR A 21 -14.00 5.81 11.77
CA THR A 21 -14.98 4.71 11.93
C THR A 21 -16.12 4.81 10.91
N SER A 22 -16.13 5.83 10.04
CA SER A 22 -17.18 6.03 9.04
C SER A 22 -16.74 5.66 7.63
N VAL A 23 -17.71 5.23 6.82
CA VAL A 23 -17.50 4.89 5.40
C VAL A 23 -16.98 6.10 4.61
N ASP A 24 -17.50 7.28 4.88
CA ASP A 24 -17.06 8.51 4.20
C ASP A 24 -15.66 8.94 4.65
N GLY A 25 -15.31 8.69 5.92
CA GLY A 25 -13.94 8.86 6.41
C GLY A 25 -12.98 7.98 5.62
N LEU A 26 -13.27 6.69 5.50
CA LEU A 26 -12.46 5.76 4.70
C LEU A 26 -12.32 6.20 3.25
N ARG A 27 -13.40 6.67 2.61
CA ARG A 27 -13.35 7.21 1.24
C ARG A 27 -12.39 8.39 1.14
N SER A 28 -12.53 9.36 2.04
CA SER A 28 -11.70 10.57 2.05
C SER A 28 -10.23 10.29 2.31
N THR A 29 -9.91 9.41 3.28
CA THR A 29 -8.54 8.98 3.54
C THR A 29 -7.96 8.24 2.33
N LEU A 30 -8.73 7.32 1.73
CA LEU A 30 -8.28 6.56 0.57
C LEU A 30 -7.96 7.47 -0.63
N GLU A 31 -8.82 8.46 -0.89
CA GLU A 31 -8.58 9.47 -1.93
C GLU A 31 -7.33 10.31 -1.64
N ALA A 32 -7.14 10.73 -0.39
CA ALA A 32 -5.96 11.48 0.03
C ALA A 32 -4.67 10.65 -0.13
N PHE A 33 -4.70 9.39 0.30
CA PHE A 33 -3.61 8.43 0.13
C PHE A 33 -3.24 8.27 -1.35
N TYR A 34 -4.19 7.91 -2.21
CA TYR A 34 -3.89 7.67 -3.63
C TYR A 34 -3.37 8.93 -4.33
N ARG A 35 -3.86 10.11 -3.97
CA ARG A 35 -3.34 11.38 -4.50
C ARG A 35 -1.88 11.60 -4.12
N GLU A 36 -1.53 11.38 -2.85
CA GLU A 36 -0.14 11.50 -2.38
C GLU A 36 0.76 10.42 -2.98
N ALA A 37 0.35 9.15 -2.92
CA ALA A 37 1.12 8.03 -3.45
C ALA A 37 1.36 8.13 -4.97
N SER A 38 0.35 8.56 -5.73
CA SER A 38 0.50 8.76 -7.18
C SER A 38 1.49 9.87 -7.51
N MET A 39 1.46 10.98 -6.74
CA MET A 39 2.43 12.06 -6.92
C MET A 39 3.85 11.61 -6.56
N GLU A 40 4.00 10.86 -5.48
CA GLU A 40 5.29 10.31 -5.05
C GLU A 40 5.88 9.37 -6.11
N HIS A 41 5.09 8.43 -6.62
CA HIS A 41 5.51 7.56 -7.72
C HIS A 41 5.87 8.34 -8.98
N TYR A 42 5.11 9.39 -9.31
CA TYR A 42 5.41 10.24 -10.45
C TYR A 42 6.76 10.96 -10.29
N LEU A 43 7.00 11.61 -9.15
CA LEU A 43 8.24 12.32 -8.87
C LEU A 43 9.45 11.40 -8.92
N HIS A 44 9.35 10.22 -8.31
CA HIS A 44 10.41 9.22 -8.33
C HIS A 44 10.67 8.67 -9.75
N SER A 45 9.62 8.19 -10.42
CA SER A 45 9.75 7.53 -11.73
C SER A 45 10.12 8.49 -12.86
N SER A 46 9.87 9.79 -12.69
CA SER A 46 10.32 10.83 -13.64
C SER A 46 11.71 11.37 -13.34
N GLY A 47 12.39 10.86 -12.30
CA GLY A 47 13.73 11.32 -11.90
C GLY A 47 13.75 12.68 -11.21
N GLN A 48 12.59 13.24 -10.85
CA GLN A 48 12.48 14.50 -10.11
C GLN A 48 12.74 14.31 -8.61
N LYS A 49 12.70 13.07 -8.13
CA LYS A 49 13.04 12.68 -6.76
C LYS A 49 13.84 11.38 -6.78
N GLU A 50 14.98 11.37 -6.12
CA GLU A 50 15.89 10.22 -6.14
C GLU A 50 15.32 9.02 -5.34
N ALA A 51 14.86 9.27 -4.12
CA ALA A 51 14.30 8.24 -3.25
C ALA A 51 12.77 8.18 -3.34
N LEU A 52 12.22 6.97 -3.34
CA LEU A 52 10.80 6.72 -3.16
C LEU A 52 10.49 6.69 -1.65
N GLU A 53 9.46 7.42 -1.23
CA GLU A 53 9.01 7.53 0.16
C GLU A 53 7.51 7.18 0.32
N ILE A 54 7.12 5.99 -0.16
CA ILE A 54 5.75 5.47 0.01
C ILE A 54 5.49 5.05 1.46
N PHE A 55 6.45 4.47 2.17
CA PHE A 55 6.27 4.04 3.55
C PHE A 55 5.87 5.20 4.48
N PRO A 56 6.52 6.39 4.45
CA PRO A 56 6.05 7.56 5.16
C PRO A 56 4.63 8.00 4.79
N ILE A 57 4.20 7.85 3.53
CA ILE A 57 2.83 8.14 3.09
C ILE A 57 1.85 7.13 3.72
N VAL A 58 2.18 5.84 3.69
CA VAL A 58 1.38 4.78 4.34
C VAL A 58 1.19 5.04 5.83
N LEU A 59 2.23 5.49 6.54
CA LEU A 59 2.12 5.81 7.96
C LEU A 59 1.17 6.98 8.25
N ARG A 60 1.11 7.99 7.36
CA ARG A 60 0.18 9.13 7.51
C ARG A 60 -1.28 8.72 7.32
N HIS A 61 -1.54 7.72 6.49
CA HIS A 61 -2.86 7.22 6.13
C HIS A 61 -3.14 5.82 6.70
N ALA A 62 -2.50 5.47 7.83
CA ALA A 62 -2.48 4.10 8.34
C ALA A 62 -3.86 3.50 8.66
N ASP A 63 -4.87 4.36 8.84
CA ASP A 63 -6.26 4.02 9.13
C ASP A 63 -6.97 3.26 7.99
N VAL A 64 -6.53 3.40 6.73
CA VAL A 64 -7.05 2.57 5.61
C VAL A 64 -6.26 1.29 5.39
N PHE A 65 -5.14 1.09 6.11
CA PHE A 65 -4.26 -0.08 6.01
C PHE A 65 -4.50 -1.11 7.13
N VAL A 66 -5.65 -1.05 7.81
CA VAL A 66 -5.98 -1.97 8.91
C VAL A 66 -7.20 -2.84 8.60
N PRO A 67 -7.26 -4.07 9.15
CA PRO A 67 -8.40 -4.97 8.95
C PRO A 67 -9.76 -4.37 9.33
N ASP A 68 -9.79 -3.36 10.21
CA ASP A 68 -11.00 -2.65 10.61
C ASP A 68 -11.61 -1.85 9.46
N ALA A 69 -10.78 -1.26 8.58
CA ALA A 69 -11.25 -0.56 7.39
C ALA A 69 -12.03 -1.51 6.46
N VAL A 70 -11.51 -2.73 6.27
CA VAL A 70 -12.17 -3.80 5.50
C VAL A 70 -13.51 -4.16 6.12
N ARG A 71 -13.57 -4.34 7.45
CA ARG A 71 -14.82 -4.68 8.15
C ARG A 71 -15.87 -3.57 8.01
N THR A 72 -15.46 -2.31 8.15
CA THR A 72 -16.35 -1.15 7.98
C THR A 72 -16.91 -1.09 6.56
N ALA A 73 -16.08 -1.30 5.53
CA ALA A 73 -16.52 -1.29 4.15
C ALA A 73 -17.45 -2.48 3.80
N LEU A 74 -17.18 -3.68 4.34
CA LEU A 74 -18.05 -4.85 4.19
C LEU A 74 -19.40 -4.65 4.89
N ALA A 75 -19.42 -4.08 6.09
CA ALA A 75 -20.65 -3.76 6.81
C ALA A 75 -21.50 -2.76 6.01
N ALA A 76 -20.88 -1.74 5.41
CA ALA A 76 -21.56 -0.79 4.54
C ALA A 76 -22.17 -1.44 3.30
N ARG A 77 -21.45 -2.39 2.69
CA ARG A 77 -21.94 -3.18 1.55
C ARG A 77 -23.18 -3.98 1.92
N ASP A 78 -23.16 -4.62 3.08
CA ASP A 78 -24.24 -5.49 3.54
C ASP A 78 -25.48 -4.68 3.97
N ALA A 79 -25.27 -3.46 4.48
CA ALA A 79 -26.35 -2.52 4.82
C ALA A 79 -26.95 -1.79 3.60
N ALA A 80 -26.30 -1.82 2.44
CA ALA A 80 -26.73 -1.05 1.27
C ALA A 80 -28.05 -1.56 0.68
N THR A 81 -29.04 -0.65 0.60
CA THR A 81 -30.39 -0.93 0.10
C THR A 81 -30.50 -0.80 -1.42
N ASP A 82 -29.67 0.03 -2.05
CA ASP A 82 -29.61 0.18 -3.51
C ASP A 82 -28.34 -0.43 -4.11
N ALA A 83 -28.44 -0.79 -5.39
CA ALA A 83 -27.36 -1.48 -6.10
C ALA A 83 -26.12 -0.61 -6.32
N ALA A 84 -26.29 0.70 -6.46
CA ALA A 84 -25.18 1.61 -6.71
C ALA A 84 -24.32 1.78 -5.44
N GLU A 85 -24.95 1.95 -4.28
CA GLU A 85 -24.25 2.02 -3.00
C GLU A 85 -23.58 0.69 -2.66
N ARG A 86 -24.28 -0.43 -2.89
CA ARG A 86 -23.68 -1.76 -2.70
C ARG A 86 -22.43 -1.94 -3.56
N ARG A 87 -22.46 -1.49 -4.81
CA ARG A 87 -21.30 -1.52 -5.71
C ARG A 87 -20.16 -0.65 -5.18
N ARG A 88 -20.44 0.60 -4.78
CA ARG A 88 -19.42 1.50 -4.21
C ARG A 88 -18.77 0.93 -2.95
N ALA A 89 -19.57 0.41 -2.01
CA ALA A 89 -19.05 -0.21 -0.80
C ALA A 89 -18.27 -1.50 -1.07
N THR A 90 -18.65 -2.28 -2.10
CA THR A 90 -17.86 -3.43 -2.56
C THR A 90 -16.49 -3.00 -3.08
N CYS A 91 -16.45 -1.96 -3.93
CA CYS A 91 -15.19 -1.41 -4.43
C CYS A 91 -14.31 -0.87 -3.30
N LEU A 92 -14.91 -0.15 -2.34
CA LEU A 92 -14.19 0.33 -1.17
C LEU A 92 -13.58 -0.82 -0.37
N ALA A 93 -14.35 -1.89 -0.13
CA ALA A 93 -13.87 -3.07 0.60
C ALA A 93 -12.71 -3.77 -0.11
N TRP A 94 -12.72 -3.81 -1.44
CA TRP A 94 -11.60 -4.35 -2.22
C TRP A 94 -10.36 -3.46 -2.09
N ALA A 95 -10.51 -2.14 -2.26
CA ALA A 95 -9.39 -1.21 -2.19
C ALA A 95 -8.69 -1.27 -0.81
N VAL A 96 -9.45 -1.19 0.29
CA VAL A 96 -8.83 -1.24 1.64
C VAL A 96 -8.30 -2.63 1.99
N ALA A 97 -8.81 -3.70 1.37
CA ALA A 97 -8.24 -5.04 1.53
C ALA A 97 -6.88 -5.18 0.83
N GLU A 98 -6.73 -4.56 -0.34
CA GLU A 98 -5.45 -4.47 -1.05
C GLU A 98 -4.42 -3.70 -0.21
N LEU A 99 -4.79 -2.52 0.30
CA LEU A 99 -3.91 -1.72 1.14
C LEU A 99 -3.45 -2.47 2.40
N CYS A 100 -4.33 -3.24 3.05
CA CYS A 100 -3.93 -4.07 4.20
C CYS A 100 -2.76 -5.02 3.90
N MET A 101 -2.67 -5.52 2.65
CA MET A 101 -1.57 -6.38 2.22
C MET A 101 -0.33 -5.56 1.87
N GLU A 102 -0.50 -4.38 1.28
CA GLU A 102 0.60 -3.49 0.87
C GLU A 102 1.33 -2.85 2.05
N ARG A 103 0.67 -2.67 3.20
CA ARG A 103 1.25 -2.02 4.38
C ARG A 103 2.62 -2.58 4.75
N ASP A 104 2.71 -3.91 4.79
CA ASP A 104 3.90 -4.62 5.24
C ASP A 104 4.97 -4.67 4.11
N LEU A 105 4.60 -4.35 2.88
CA LEU A 105 5.48 -4.28 1.70
C LEU A 105 6.03 -2.87 1.46
N ALA A 106 5.37 -1.82 1.94
CA ALA A 106 5.71 -0.42 1.63
C ALA A 106 7.17 -0.06 1.96
N MET A 107 7.70 -0.52 3.10
CA MET A 107 9.10 -0.28 3.46
C MET A 107 10.07 -0.98 2.50
N LEU A 108 9.77 -2.23 2.12
CA LEU A 108 10.57 -2.98 1.15
C LEU A 108 10.50 -2.34 -0.24
N ALA A 109 9.36 -1.75 -0.60
CA ALA A 109 9.21 -1.02 -1.86
C ALA A 109 10.12 0.21 -1.91
N ASP A 110 10.17 1.01 -0.84
CA ASP A 110 11.06 2.17 -0.73
C ASP A 110 12.55 1.75 -0.78
N GLU A 111 12.91 0.70 -0.05
CA GLU A 111 14.29 0.16 -0.06
C GLU A 111 14.69 -0.34 -1.46
N LEU A 112 13.81 -1.10 -2.12
CA LEU A 112 14.08 -1.64 -3.45
C LEU A 112 14.20 -0.51 -4.49
N ALA A 113 13.28 0.45 -4.48
CA ALA A 113 13.28 1.57 -5.40
C ALA A 113 14.54 2.43 -5.25
N THR A 114 14.95 2.70 -4.01
CA THR A 114 16.18 3.43 -3.72
C THR A 114 17.42 2.66 -4.19
N ALA A 115 17.48 1.35 -3.91
CA ALA A 115 18.57 0.50 -4.35
C ALA A 115 18.67 0.45 -5.89
N GLN A 116 17.54 0.36 -6.59
CA GLN A 116 17.49 0.38 -8.05
C GLN A 116 17.90 1.74 -8.64
N ALA A 117 17.51 2.84 -8.01
CA ALA A 117 17.90 4.18 -8.43
C ALA A 117 19.41 4.41 -8.33
N GLN A 118 20.04 3.86 -7.29
CA GLN A 118 21.49 3.95 -7.06
C GLN A 118 22.29 2.88 -7.81
N ALA A 119 21.63 1.86 -8.35
CA ALA A 119 22.30 0.77 -9.04
C ALA A 119 22.94 1.25 -10.36
N THR A 120 24.17 0.83 -10.56
CA THR A 120 24.91 0.98 -11.82
C THR A 120 25.28 -0.38 -12.37
N VAL A 121 25.41 -0.49 -13.69
CA VAL A 121 25.95 -1.69 -14.34
C VAL A 121 27.04 -1.32 -15.33
N THR A 122 27.85 -2.31 -15.67
CA THR A 122 28.88 -2.18 -16.71
C THR A 122 28.44 -2.92 -17.97
N VAL A 123 28.34 -2.21 -19.09
CA VAL A 123 28.03 -2.76 -20.42
C VAL A 123 29.15 -2.33 -21.36
N ASP A 124 29.79 -3.29 -22.03
CA ASP A 124 30.91 -3.05 -22.96
C ASP A 124 32.05 -2.17 -22.38
N GLY A 125 32.26 -2.25 -21.07
CA GLY A 125 33.30 -1.47 -20.36
C GLY A 125 32.85 -0.08 -19.91
N GLU A 126 31.67 0.39 -20.27
CA GLU A 126 31.09 1.65 -19.80
C GLU A 126 30.18 1.43 -18.59
N ILE A 127 30.31 2.30 -17.58
CA ILE A 127 29.44 2.29 -16.39
C ILE A 127 28.23 3.19 -16.68
N MET A 128 27.02 2.64 -16.52
CA MET A 128 25.77 3.38 -16.71
C MET A 128 24.75 3.07 -15.61
N PRO A 129 23.78 3.98 -15.35
CA PRO A 129 22.68 3.71 -14.43
C PRO A 129 21.89 2.46 -14.85
N TYR A 130 21.46 1.65 -13.88
CA TYR A 130 20.73 0.41 -14.15
C TYR A 130 19.47 0.63 -15.01
N HIS A 131 18.77 1.75 -14.82
CA HIS A 131 17.54 2.06 -15.55
C HIS A 131 17.77 2.44 -17.03
N SER A 132 18.97 2.87 -17.43
CA SER A 132 19.26 3.24 -18.83
C SER A 132 19.68 2.05 -19.70
N VAL A 133 19.92 0.89 -19.09
CA VAL A 133 20.46 -0.30 -19.77
C VAL A 133 19.52 -0.84 -20.83
N SER A 134 18.21 -0.86 -20.55
CA SER A 134 17.22 -1.36 -21.51
C SER A 134 17.24 -0.55 -22.81
N VAL A 135 17.48 0.76 -22.72
CA VAL A 135 17.64 1.65 -23.87
C VAL A 135 18.98 1.41 -24.57
N ALA A 136 20.07 1.27 -23.81
CA ALA A 136 21.40 1.04 -24.36
C ALA A 136 21.51 -0.28 -25.13
N VAL A 137 20.91 -1.37 -24.64
CA VAL A 137 20.99 -2.71 -25.25
C VAL A 137 20.07 -2.87 -26.48
N GLN A 138 19.05 -2.01 -26.63
CA GLN A 138 18.13 -2.05 -27.76
C GLN A 138 18.61 -1.26 -28.99
N ASN A 139 19.59 -0.38 -28.82
CA ASN A 139 20.18 0.43 -29.89
C ASN A 139 21.44 -0.23 -30.45
#